data_AF-A0A937IY60-F1
#
_entry.id   AF-A0A937IY60-F1
#
_cell.length_a   1.000
_cell.length_b   1.000
_cell.length_c   1.000
_cell.angle_alpha   90.00
_cell.angle_beta   90.00
_cell.angle_gamma   90.00
#
_symmetry.space_group_name_H-M   'P 1'
#
loop_
_entity.id
_entity.type
_entity.pdbx_description
1 polymer ?
#
loop_
_entity_poly.entity_id
_entity_poly.type
_entity_poly.pdbx_seq_one_letter_code
_entity_poly.pdbx_strand_id
1 'polypeptide(L)'
;MLSDALTDREKAAVLWAEHVTKNTARSRDDIFDIVRQSFDESEIVELTLISAYFNMNNRFMDSLKIPLEHGDHVNKIKGSGSLEPEKVREYLQTILDNWPEEFPKPNPD
;
A
#
# COMPACT_ATOMS: atom_id res chain seq x y z
N MET A 1 13.30 9.46 21.93
CA MET A 1 12.56 10.05 20.79
C MET A 1 12.10 11.46 21.18
N LEU A 2 12.90 12.47 20.83
CA LEU A 2 12.65 13.89 21.14
C LEU A 2 12.41 14.64 19.82
N SER A 3 11.36 14.26 19.09
CA SER A 3 10.92 15.02 17.91
C SER A 3 9.76 15.93 18.31
N ASP A 4 9.95 17.23 18.20
CA ASP A 4 8.88 18.22 18.43
C ASP A 4 7.89 18.27 17.26
N ALA A 5 8.23 17.66 16.12
CA ALA A 5 7.38 17.60 14.93
C ALA A 5 6.33 16.49 14.98
N LEU A 6 6.43 15.55 15.94
CA LEU A 6 5.50 14.44 16.08
C LEU A 6 4.62 14.61 17.33
N THR A 7 3.35 14.29 17.17
CA THR A 7 2.42 14.09 18.29
C THR A 7 2.84 12.88 19.14
N ASP A 8 2.31 12.77 20.35
CA ASP A 8 2.65 11.66 21.24
C ASP A 8 2.17 10.30 20.67
N ARG A 9 1.02 10.30 19.99
CA ARG A 9 0.52 9.12 19.27
C ARG A 9 1.45 8.71 18.13
N GLU A 10 1.95 9.65 17.33
CA GLU A 10 2.90 9.36 16.25
C GLU A 10 4.25 8.88 16.79
N LYS A 11 4.73 9.44 17.91
CA LYS A 11 5.94 8.95 18.59
C LYS A 11 5.77 7.50 19.05
N ALA A 12 4.62 7.17 19.63
CA ALA A 12 4.30 5.79 20.03
C ALA A 12 4.25 4.84 18.82
N ALA A 13 3.68 5.28 17.69
CA ALA A 13 3.66 4.50 16.45
C ALA A 13 5.08 4.21 15.93
N VAL A 14 5.93 5.23 15.84
CA VAL A 14 7.33 5.07 15.37
C VAL A 14 8.14 4.21 16.34
N LEU A 15 7.94 4.38 17.65
CA LEU A 15 8.57 3.55 18.68
C LEU A 15 8.20 2.08 18.50
N TRP A 16 6.92 1.77 18.32
CA TRP A 16 6.46 0.40 18.05
C TRP A 16 7.07 -0.15 16.76
N ALA A 17 6.99 0.62 15.66
CA ALA A 17 7.53 0.22 14.37
C ALA A 17 9.03 -0.08 14.44
N GLU A 18 9.81 0.69 15.20
CA GLU A 18 11.24 0.44 15.43
C GLU A 18 11.46 -0.92 16.12
N HIS A 19 10.68 -1.24 17.14
CA HIS A 19 10.78 -2.51 17.87
C HIS A 19 10.33 -3.72 17.04
N VAL A 20 9.28 -3.57 16.23
CA VAL A 20 8.87 -4.61 15.26
C VAL A 20 9.96 -4.83 14.22
N THR A 21 10.57 -3.75 13.72
CA THR A 21 11.62 -3.79 12.69
C THR A 21 12.90 -4.45 13.17
N LYS A 22 13.33 -4.13 14.39
CA LYS A 22 14.47 -4.77 15.06
C LYS A 22 14.14 -6.15 15.64
N ASN A 23 12.89 -6.61 15.50
CA ASN A 23 12.40 -7.87 16.05
C ASN A 23 12.64 -8.00 17.57
N THR A 24 12.40 -6.92 18.31
CA THR A 24 12.56 -6.84 19.78
C THR A 24 11.24 -6.65 20.52
N ALA A 25 10.15 -6.39 19.80
CA ALA A 25 8.82 -6.16 20.39
C ALA A 25 8.37 -7.28 21.35
N ARG A 26 8.68 -8.54 21.02
CA ARG A 26 8.29 -9.72 21.83
C ARG A 26 8.80 -9.67 23.28
N SER A 27 9.93 -9.03 23.53
CA SER A 27 10.55 -8.98 24.86
C SER A 27 10.38 -7.62 25.54
N ARG A 28 9.49 -6.77 25.05
CA ARG A 28 9.34 -5.37 25.48
C ARG A 28 7.88 -5.05 25.81
N ASP A 29 7.37 -5.72 26.84
CA ASP A 29 6.03 -5.47 27.38
C ASP A 29 5.85 -4.01 27.82
N ASP A 30 6.93 -3.40 28.33
CA ASP A 30 6.98 -1.98 28.68
C ASP A 30 6.70 -1.06 27.48
N ILE A 31 7.15 -1.44 26.29
CA ILE A 31 6.87 -0.69 25.05
C ILE A 31 5.44 -0.94 24.60
N PHE A 32 4.95 -2.17 24.67
CA PHE A 32 3.56 -2.48 24.37
C PHE A 32 2.60 -1.68 25.26
N ASP A 33 2.92 -1.56 26.56
CA ASP A 33 2.19 -0.76 27.54
C ASP A 33 2.20 0.74 27.23
N ILE A 34 3.27 1.27 26.67
CA ILE A 34 3.34 2.67 26.21
C ILE A 34 2.42 2.86 24.99
N VAL A 35 2.49 1.95 24.02
CA VAL A 35 1.75 2.07 22.76
C VAL A 35 0.24 1.96 23.00
N ARG A 36 -0.20 1.06 23.89
CA ARG A 36 -1.64 0.90 24.22
C ARG A 36 -2.26 2.11 24.92
N GLN A 37 -1.47 3.09 25.35
CA GLN A 37 -2.01 4.35 25.88
C GLN A 37 -2.60 5.22 24.77
N SER A 38 -2.18 5.02 23.52
CA SER A 38 -2.57 5.82 22.35
C SER A 38 -3.24 5.02 21.22
N PHE A 39 -3.23 3.70 21.32
CA PHE A 39 -3.79 2.79 20.31
C PHE A 39 -4.58 1.67 20.99
N ASP A 40 -5.70 1.28 20.39
CA ASP A 40 -6.39 0.06 20.80
C ASP A 40 -5.75 -1.21 20.22
N GLU A 41 -6.20 -2.38 20.65
CA GLU A 41 -5.64 -3.66 20.21
C GLU A 41 -5.75 -3.87 18.69
N SER A 42 -6.85 -3.43 18.06
CA SER A 42 -7.05 -3.58 16.62
C SER A 42 -6.08 -2.67 15.85
N GLU A 43 -5.93 -1.43 16.30
CA GLU A 43 -4.98 -0.49 15.73
C GLU A 43 -3.53 -0.97 15.89
N ILE A 44 -3.18 -1.63 17.01
CA ILE A 44 -1.84 -2.22 17.20
C ILE A 44 -1.61 -3.39 16.23
N VAL A 45 -2.63 -4.22 15.97
CA VAL A 45 -2.54 -5.29 14.95
C VAL A 45 -2.28 -4.68 13.57
N GLU A 46 -3.02 -3.65 13.18
CA GLU A 46 -2.83 -2.95 11.90
C GLU A 46 -1.45 -2.29 11.80
N LEU A 47 -1.02 -1.59 12.84
CA LEU A 47 0.30 -0.96 12.91
C LEU A 47 1.42 -2.00 12.78
N THR A 48 1.26 -3.16 13.39
CA THR A 48 2.20 -4.28 13.30
C THR A 48 2.22 -4.87 11.89
N LEU A 49 1.05 -5.04 11.27
CA LEU A 49 0.92 -5.55 9.91
C LEU A 49 1.64 -4.63 8.90
N ILE A 50 1.40 -3.32 8.97
CA ILE A 50 2.06 -2.34 8.08
C ILE A 50 3.57 -2.35 8.31
N SER A 51 4.01 -2.34 9.56
CA SER A 51 5.45 -2.43 9.89
C SER A 51 6.08 -3.70 9.31
N ALA A 52 5.45 -4.86 9.50
CA ALA A 52 5.91 -6.14 8.99
C ALA A 52 5.93 -6.17 7.44
N TYR A 53 4.91 -5.62 6.80
CA TYR A 53 4.81 -5.54 5.34
C TYR A 53 5.97 -4.73 4.74
N PHE A 54 6.24 -3.53 5.26
CA PHE A 54 7.40 -2.74 4.80
C PHE A 54 8.73 -3.41 5.12
N ASN A 55 8.83 -4.08 6.27
CA ASN A 55 10.01 -4.86 6.63
C ASN A 55 10.29 -6.02 5.67
N MET A 56 9.24 -6.68 5.15
CA MET A 56 9.37 -7.68 4.10
C MET A 56 9.79 -7.05 2.78
N ASN A 57 9.12 -5.97 2.36
CA ASN A 57 9.41 -5.29 1.10
C ASN A 57 10.84 -4.74 1.07
N ASN A 58 11.32 -4.11 2.14
CA ASN A 58 12.70 -3.63 2.22
C ASN A 58 13.69 -4.78 1.97
N ARG A 59 13.50 -5.93 2.64
CA ARG A 59 14.35 -7.12 2.43
C ARG A 59 14.26 -7.66 1.00
N PHE A 60 13.06 -7.68 0.42
CA PHE A 60 12.85 -8.14 -0.94
C PHE A 60 13.56 -7.24 -1.96
N MET A 61 13.34 -5.92 -1.87
CA MET A 61 13.94 -4.92 -2.75
C MET A 61 15.46 -4.89 -2.62
N ASP A 62 15.98 -4.91 -1.39
CA ASP A 62 17.41 -4.91 -1.11
C ASP A 62 18.10 -6.18 -1.62
N SER A 63 17.49 -7.36 -1.41
CA SER A 63 18.06 -8.63 -1.84
C SER A 63 18.17 -8.74 -3.37
N LEU A 64 17.20 -8.15 -4.07
CA LEU A 64 17.17 -8.13 -5.54
C LEU A 64 17.88 -6.91 -6.13
N LYS A 65 18.42 -6.01 -5.30
CA LYS A 65 19.07 -4.76 -5.70
C LYS A 65 18.21 -3.94 -6.67
N ILE A 66 16.90 -3.91 -6.41
CA ILE A 66 15.96 -3.19 -7.26
C ILE A 66 16.29 -1.70 -7.15
N PRO A 67 16.66 -1.03 -8.26
CA PRO A 67 16.99 0.39 -8.21
C PRO A 67 15.73 1.20 -7.93
N LEU A 68 15.88 2.32 -7.23
CA LEU A 68 14.82 3.31 -7.12
C LEU A 68 14.48 3.81 -8.53
N GLU A 69 13.19 3.81 -8.86
CA GLU A 69 12.73 4.43 -10.09
C GLU A 69 13.14 5.91 -10.07
N HIS A 70 13.67 6.40 -11.19
CA HIS A 70 13.97 7.82 -11.30
C HIS A 70 12.63 8.58 -11.23
N GLY A 71 12.56 9.69 -10.48
CA GLY A 71 11.32 10.45 -10.25
C GLY A 71 10.58 10.88 -11.54
N ASP A 72 11.28 10.88 -12.67
CA ASP A 72 10.71 11.11 -14.01
C ASP A 72 9.70 10.04 -14.45
N HIS A 73 9.75 8.82 -13.89
CA HIS A 73 8.83 7.73 -14.20
C HIS A 73 7.53 7.79 -13.38
N VAL A 74 7.60 8.24 -12.13
CA VAL A 74 6.41 8.43 -11.26
C VAL A 74 5.50 9.54 -11.81
N ASN A 75 6.10 10.58 -12.41
CA ASN A 75 5.40 11.64 -13.13
C ASN A 75 4.81 11.22 -14.50
N LYS A 76 5.04 9.99 -14.97
CA LYS A 76 4.34 9.44 -16.14
C LYS A 76 2.96 8.91 -15.78
N ILE A 77 2.70 8.64 -14.49
CA ILE A 77 1.36 8.44 -13.95
C ILE A 77 0.72 9.82 -13.72
N LYS A 78 0.81 10.71 -14.71
CA LYS A 78 -0.13 11.82 -14.83
C LYS A 78 -1.47 11.17 -15.14
N GLY A 79 -2.46 11.46 -14.29
CA GLY A 79 -3.69 10.70 -14.12
C GLY A 79 -4.26 10.15 -15.42
N SER A 80 -4.73 8.90 -15.35
CA SER A 80 -5.64 8.25 -16.30
C SER A 80 -5.90 9.15 -17.52
N GLY A 81 -5.05 8.99 -18.56
CA GLY A 81 -4.93 9.94 -19.65
C GLY A 81 -6.29 10.44 -20.13
N SER A 82 -6.38 11.72 -20.50
CA SER A 82 -7.63 12.33 -20.97
C SER A 82 -8.34 11.35 -21.90
N LEU A 83 -9.53 10.94 -21.50
CA LEU A 83 -10.38 10.15 -22.38
C LEU A 83 -10.75 11.07 -23.53
N GLU A 84 -10.05 10.91 -24.66
CA GLU A 84 -10.33 11.64 -25.89
C GLU A 84 -11.74 11.28 -26.36
N PRO A 85 -12.71 12.21 -26.39
CA PRO A 85 -14.12 11.90 -26.63
C PRO A 85 -14.35 11.13 -27.94
N GLU A 86 -13.59 11.45 -28.99
CA GLU A 86 -13.71 10.75 -30.28
C GLU A 86 -13.21 9.31 -30.22
N LYS A 87 -12.13 9.02 -29.47
CA LYS A 87 -11.66 7.64 -29.30
C LYS A 87 -12.66 6.79 -28.52
N VAL A 88 -13.32 7.38 -27.53
CA VAL A 88 -14.40 6.70 -26.79
C VAL A 88 -15.57 6.43 -27.71
N ARG A 89 -15.95 7.41 -28.55
CA ARG A 89 -17.03 7.26 -29.54
C ARG A 89 -16.72 6.17 -30.56
N GLU A 90 -15.53 6.16 -31.15
CA GLU A 90 -15.10 5.14 -32.11
C GLU A 90 -15.10 3.74 -31.50
N TYR A 91 -14.62 3.60 -30.26
CA TYR A 91 -14.65 2.34 -29.53
C TYR A 91 -16.08 1.84 -29.31
N LEU A 92 -16.98 2.72 -28.86
CA LEU A 92 -18.39 2.37 -28.67
C LEU A 92 -19.08 2.02 -29.99
N GLN A 93 -18.77 2.74 -31.08
CA GLN A 93 -19.29 2.40 -32.41
C GLN A 93 -18.80 1.04 -32.86
N THR A 94 -17.52 0.72 -32.63
CA THR A 94 -16.96 -0.61 -32.94
C THR A 94 -17.68 -1.71 -32.18
N ILE A 95 -18.02 -1.49 -30.90
CA ILE A 95 -18.81 -2.44 -30.12
C ILE A 95 -20.22 -2.61 -30.69
N LEU A 96 -20.87 -1.51 -31.07
CA LEU A 96 -22.22 -1.56 -31.65
C LEU A 96 -22.23 -2.29 -33.00
N ASP A 97 -21.25 -2.01 -33.86
CA ASP A 97 -21.12 -2.63 -35.18
C ASP A 97 -20.83 -4.13 -35.09
N ASN A 98 -20.18 -4.57 -34.01
CA ASN A 98 -19.85 -5.97 -33.74
C ASN A 98 -20.69 -6.57 -32.62
N TRP A 99 -21.86 -5.98 -32.32
CA TRP A 99 -22.71 -6.46 -31.24
C TRP A 99 -23.27 -7.85 -31.59
N PRO A 100 -22.96 -8.90 -30.80
CA PRO A 100 -23.38 -10.25 -31.15
C PRO A 100 -24.89 -10.42 -30.92
N GLU A 101 -25.56 -11.16 -31.80
CA GLU A 101 -26.96 -11.52 -31.60
C GLU A 101 -27.13 -12.49 -30.41
N GLU A 102 -26.12 -13.33 -30.16
CA GLU A 102 -26.05 -14.22 -29.00
C GLU A 102 -24.70 -14.10 -28.30
N PHE A 103 -24.74 -13.86 -26.98
CA PHE A 103 -23.54 -13.90 -26.16
C PHE A 103 -23.09 -15.34 -25.93
N PRO A 104 -21.77 -15.62 -25.90
CA PRO A 104 -21.25 -16.95 -25.65
C PRO A 104 -21.77 -17.47 -24.31
N LYS A 105 -22.35 -18.67 -24.33
CA LYS A 105 -22.74 -19.36 -23.10
C LYS A 105 -21.47 -19.83 -22.38
N PRO A 106 -21.41 -19.76 -21.04
CA PRO A 106 -20.31 -20.36 -20.29
C PRO A 106 -20.13 -21.82 -20.72
N ASN A 107 -18.89 -22.28 -20.83
CA ASN A 107 -18.64 -23.71 -21.05
C ASN A 107 -19.35 -24.51 -19.94
N PRO A 108 -20.03 -25.62 -20.28
CA PRO A 108 -20.54 -26.52 -19.26
C PRO A 108 -19.36 -27.09 -18.45
N ASP A 109 -19.54 -27.16 -17.13
CA ASP A 109 -18.57 -27.68 -16.15
C ASP A 109 -18.08 -29.11 -16.48
#